data_AF-A0A543BZZ9-F1
#
_entry.id   AF-A0A543BZZ9-F1
#
_cell.length_a   1.000
_cell.length_b   1.000
_cell.length_c   1.000
_cell.angle_alpha   90.00
_cell.angle_beta   90.00
_cell.angle_gamma   90.00
#
_symmetry.space_group_name_H-M   'P 1'
#
loop_
_entity.id
_entity.type
_entity.pdbx_description
1 polymer ?
#
loop_
_entity_poly.entity_id
_entity_poly.type
_entity_poly.pdbx_seq_one_letter_code
_entity_poly.pdbx_strand_id
1 'polypeptide(L)' 'MVPVFANGQPSVAAHRRGDGGGGERRAVRVFAVTRGAISHNVVFQDAEAFTAFELPAVLDPPNAS' A
#
# COMPACT_ATOMS: atom_id res chain seq x y z
N MET A 1 5.05 -4.73 4.48
CA MET A 1 4.48 -3.44 4.00
C MET A 1 5.38 -2.94 2.90
N VAL A 2 4.82 -2.38 1.82
CA VAL A 2 5.60 -1.91 0.64
C VAL A 2 5.42 -0.40 0.47
N PRO A 3 6.50 0.39 0.35
CA PRO A 3 6.42 1.82 0.06
C PRO A 3 5.77 2.07 -1.30
N VAL A 4 4.86 3.05 -1.37
CA VAL A 4 4.24 3.50 -2.61
C VAL A 4 4.16 5.03 -2.59
N PHE A 5 3.93 5.64 -3.75
CA PHE A 5 3.75 7.09 -3.86
C PHE A 5 2.34 7.39 -4.33
N ALA A 6 1.72 8.41 -3.74
CA ALA A 6 0.40 8.87 -4.12
C ALA A 6 0.39 10.39 -4.04
N ASN A 7 0.15 11.07 -5.17
CA ASN A 7 0.09 12.54 -5.21
C ASN A 7 1.32 13.23 -4.60
N GLY A 8 2.51 12.63 -4.71
CA GLY A 8 3.75 13.12 -4.09
C GLY A 8 3.83 12.93 -2.56
N GLN A 9 2.86 12.26 -1.95
CA GLN A 9 2.79 12.01 -0.52
C GLN A 9 3.39 10.63 -0.16
N PRO A 10 4.10 10.53 0.98
CA PRO A 10 4.55 9.25 1.50
C PRO A 10 3.36 8.32 1.71
N SER A 11 3.44 7.11 1.18
CA SER A 11 2.36 6.14 1.25
C SER A 11 2.88 4.72 1.43
N VAL A 12 2.04 3.83 1.97
CA VAL A 12 2.39 2.43 2.19
C VAL A 12 1.23 1.50 1.86
N ALA A 13 1.52 0.43 1.14
CA ALA A 13 0.61 -0.67 0.88
C ALA A 13 0.80 -1.80 1.89
N ALA A 14 -0.27 -2.13 2.62
CA ALA A 14 -0.34 -3.24 3.55
C ALA A 14 -0.93 -4.46 2.84
N HIS A 15 -0.22 -5.59 2.95
CA HIS A 15 -0.62 -6.87 2.38
C HIS A 15 -0.81 -7.87 3.51
N ARG A 16 -1.86 -8.69 3.44
CA ARG A 16 -2.02 -9.87 4.28
C ARG A 16 -1.12 -10.95 3.71
N ARG A 17 -0.20 -11.48 4.50
CA ARG A 17 0.64 -12.60 4.08
C ARG A 17 -0.25 -13.83 3.93
N GLY A 18 -0.28 -14.41 2.74
CA GLY A 18 -0.91 -15.71 2.48
C GLY A 18 0.02 -16.85 2.88
N ASP A 19 -0.54 -18.03 3.05
CA ASP A 19 0.17 -19.21 3.57
C ASP A 19 1.33 -19.66 2.64
N GLY A 20 1.27 -19.30 1.35
CA GLY A 20 2.34 -19.52 0.36
C GLY A 20 3.38 -18.41 0.23
N GLY A 21 3.37 -17.40 1.11
CA GLY A 21 4.36 -16.31 1.12
C GLY A 21 4.07 -15.13 0.20
N GLY A 22 3.16 -15.26 -0.76
CA GLY A 22 2.53 -14.13 -1.45
C GLY A 22 1.58 -13.35 -0.53
N GLY A 23 1.02 -12.23 -0.99
CA GLY A 23 0.10 -11.47 -0.16
C GLY A 23 -0.98 -10.70 -0.89
N GLU A 24 -2.20 -10.77 -0.36
CA GLU A 24 -3.35 -10.01 -0.84
C GLU A 24 -3.32 -8.61 -0.24
N ARG A 25 -3.52 -7.59 -1.08
CA ARG A 25 -3.57 -6.21 -0.61
C ARG A 25 -4.80 -5.96 0.25
N ARG A 26 -4.58 -5.37 1.43
CA ARG A 26 -5.66 -5.06 2.36
C ARG A 26 -5.94 -3.58 2.49
N ALA A 27 -4.90 -2.75 2.42
CA ALA A 27 -5.05 -1.31 2.53
C ALA A 27 -3.89 -0.56 1.88
N VAL A 28 -4.17 0.67 1.44
CA VAL A 28 -3.16 1.69 1.17
C VAL A 28 -3.35 2.82 2.17
N ARG A 29 -2.25 3.26 2.77
CA ARG A 29 -2.22 4.40 3.69
C ARG A 29 -1.47 5.55 3.05
N VAL A 30 -2.08 6.72 3.01
CA VAL A 30 -1.46 7.96 2.53
C VAL A 30 -1.27 8.90 3.73
N PHE A 31 -0.09 9.50 3.82
CA PHE A 31 0.26 10.41 4.90
C PHE A 31 0.36 11.85 4.40
N ALA A 32 -0.47 12.74 4.96
CA ALA A 32 -0.19 14.16 4.86
C ALA A 32 0.90 14.50 5.88
N VAL A 33 1.97 15.16 5.42
CA VAL A 33 3.07 15.58 6.27
C VAL A 33 3.11 17.10 6.30
N THR A 34 3.13 17.67 7.50
CA THR A 34 3.22 19.11 7.74
C THR A 34 4.33 19.36 8.75
N ARG A 35 5.30 20.22 8.41
CA ARG A 35 6.46 20.53 9.26
C ARG A 35 7.22 19.28 9.76
N GLY A 36 7.34 18.27 8.90
CA GLY A 36 8.08 17.04 9.20
C GLY A 36 7.33 16.01 10.05
N ALA A 37 6.08 16.28 10.44
CA ALA A 37 5.23 15.36 11.19
C ALA A 37 4.00 14.94 10.37
N ILE A 38 3.47 13.75 10.64
CA ILE A 38 2.22 13.27 10.03
C ILE A 38 1.07 14.07 10.65
N SER A 39 0.37 14.85 9.83
CA SER A 39 -0.83 15.61 10.23
C SER A 39 -2.12 14.84 9.98
N HIS A 40 -2.15 14.02 8.92
CA HIS A 40 -3.30 13.16 8.60
C HIS A 40 -2.84 11.79 8.10
N ASN A 41 -3.63 10.77 8.43
CA ASN A 41 -3.52 9.46 7.84
C ASN A 41 -4.86 9.05 7.23
N VAL A 42 -4.87 8.83 5.92
CA VAL A 42 -6.04 8.33 5.18
C VAL A 42 -5.80 6.89 4.80
N VAL A 43 -6.80 6.04 5.01
CA VAL A 43 -6.74 4.60 4.73
C VAL A 43 -7.77 4.23 3.68
N PHE A 44 -7.30 3.71 2.55
CA PHE A 44 -8.12 3.12 1.51
C PHE A 44 -8.11 1.61 1.70
N GLN A 45 -9.29 0.98 1.68
CA GLN A 45 -9.45 -0.47 1.77
C GLN A 45 -10.24 -1.05 0.58
N ASP A 46 -10.66 -0.19 -0.33
CA ASP A 46 -11.43 -0.55 -1.52
C ASP A 46 -10.49 -1.04 -2.64
N ALA A 47 -10.87 -2.14 -3.29
CA ALA A 47 -10.12 -2.73 -4.39
C ALA A 47 -10.06 -1.80 -5.62
N GLU A 48 -11.13 -1.07 -5.92
CA GLU A 48 -11.17 -0.10 -7.01
C GLU A 48 -10.20 1.05 -6.73
N ALA A 49 -10.15 1.55 -5.50
CA ALA A 49 -9.19 2.57 -5.10
C ALA A 49 -7.75 2.12 -5.34
N PHE A 50 -7.40 0.85 -5.15
CA PHE A 50 -6.04 0.34 -5.37
C PHE A 50 -5.58 0.42 -6.84
N THR A 51 -6.51 0.39 -7.80
CA THR A 51 -6.19 0.52 -9.23
C THR A 51 -5.57 1.88 -9.54
N ALA A 52 -6.04 2.95 -8.88
CA ALA A 52 -5.51 4.30 -9.05
C ALA A 52 -4.08 4.47 -8.51
N PHE A 53 -3.59 3.53 -7.70
CA PHE A 53 -2.20 3.51 -7.25
C PHE A 53 -1.30 2.64 -8.15
N GLU A 54 -1.84 2.06 -9.23
CA GLU A 54 -1.12 1.20 -10.19
C GLU A 54 -0.43 -0.01 -9.51
N LEU A 55 -0.99 -0.49 -8.40
CA LEU A 55 -0.36 -1.54 -7.62
C LEU A 55 -0.92 -2.93 -8.00
N PRO A 56 -0.10 -3.99 -8.09
CA PRO A 56 -0.55 -5.34 -8.47
C PRO A 56 -1.39 -6.00 -7.37
N ALA A 57 -2.61 -6.49 -7.64
CA ALA A 57 -3.55 -6.95 -6.60
C ALA A 57 -2.96 -7.98 -5.60
N VAL A 58 -2.00 -8.78 -6.06
CA VAL A 58 -1.24 -9.75 -5.27
C VAL A 58 0.25 -9.45 -5.46
N LEU A 59 1.01 -9.53 -4.37
CA LEU A 59 2.47 -9.58 -4.44
C LEU A 59 2.91 -11.03 -4.49
N ASP A 60 3.82 -11.32 -5.43
CA ASP A 60 4.50 -12.59 -5.49
C ASP A 60 5.34 -12.83 -4.22
N PRO A 61 5.51 -14.09 -3.81
CA PRO A 61 6.44 -14.40 -2.73
C PRO A 61 7.85 -13.95 -3.13
N PRO A 62 8.70 -13.53 -2.18
CA PRO A 62 9.99 -12.89 -2.45
C PRO A 62 11.01 -13.74 -3.25
N ASN A 63 10.67 -14.96 -3.68
CA ASN A 63 11.52 -15.86 -4.47
C ASN A 63 10.79 -16.56 -5.64
N ALA A 64 9.64 -16.04 -6.09
CA ALA A 64 9.03 -16.53 -7.33
C ALA A 64 9.69 -15.84 -8.53
N SER A 65 10.60 -16.54 -9.20
CA SER A 65 11.17 -16.18 -10.50
C SER A 65 10.94 -17.31 -11.49
#